data_AF-A0A523T860-F1
#
_entry.id   AF-A0A523T860-F1
#
_cell.length_a   1.000
_cell.length_b   1.000
_cell.length_c   1.000
_cell.angle_alpha   90.00
_cell.angle_beta   90.00
_cell.angle_gamma   90.00
#
_symmetry.space_group_name_H-M   'P 1'
#
loop_
_entity.id
_entity.type
_entity.pdbx_description
1 polymer ?
#
loop_
_entity_poly.entity_id
_entity_poly.type
_entity_poly.pdbx_seq_one_letter_code
_entity_poly.pdbx_strand_id
1 'polypeptide(L)'
;MRRTRLHLLHMFSGIAIAVLAGIHMVALHLEEVLAFFGVDASEPTSWGAMIARSSQGIWVGIYIALLAFLLYHALYGLRGIILELTPSARKERVITWLFVVVGIAVFIWGSYVPISLLSS
;
A
#
# COMPACT_ATOMS: atom_id res chain seq x y z
N MET A 1 -12.07 -23.65 4.30
CA MET A 1 -11.29 -22.67 5.09
C MET A 1 -10.53 -21.62 4.27
N ARG A 2 -9.97 -21.92 3.08
CA ARG A 2 -9.17 -20.96 2.27
C ARG A 2 -9.89 -19.63 1.98
N ARG A 3 -11.16 -19.68 1.58
CA ARG A 3 -11.98 -18.47 1.30
C ARG A 3 -12.07 -17.57 2.53
N THR A 4 -12.40 -18.15 3.69
CA THR A 4 -12.47 -17.45 4.98
C THR A 4 -11.13 -16.81 5.34
N ARG A 5 -10.01 -17.53 5.17
CA ARG A 5 -8.67 -16.98 5.46
C ARG A 5 -8.34 -15.75 4.60
N LEU A 6 -8.63 -15.80 3.30
CA LEU A 6 -8.42 -14.65 2.41
C LEU A 6 -9.33 -13.49 2.79
N HIS A 7 -10.59 -13.75 3.14
CA HIS A 7 -11.48 -12.69 3.57
C HIS A 7 -11.02 -12.04 4.88
N LEU A 8 -10.55 -12.83 5.85
CA LEU A 8 -9.96 -12.30 7.10
C LEU A 8 -8.71 -11.45 6.84
N LEU A 9 -7.84 -11.89 5.92
CA LEU A 9 -6.71 -11.08 5.49
C LEU A 9 -7.16 -9.76 4.85
N HIS A 10 -8.29 -9.75 4.13
CA HIS A 10 -8.81 -8.52 3.53
C HIS A 10 -9.28 -7.53 4.60
N MET A 11 -10.03 -8.00 5.59
CA MET A 11 -10.42 -7.17 6.74
C MET A 11 -9.21 -6.65 7.50
N PHE A 12 -8.24 -7.53 7.80
CA PHE A 12 -6.99 -7.14 8.47
C PHE A 12 -6.19 -6.12 7.66
N SER A 13 -6.07 -6.31 6.34
CA SER A 13 -5.36 -5.36 5.47
C SER A 13 -6.01 -3.98 5.47
N GLY A 14 -7.33 -3.88 5.61
CA GLY A 14 -8.01 -2.60 5.76
C GLY A 14 -7.59 -1.85 7.02
N ILE A 15 -7.49 -2.57 8.15
CA ILE A 15 -6.98 -2.00 9.42
C ILE A 15 -5.51 -1.58 9.27
N ALA A 16 -4.67 -2.43 8.68
CA ALA A 16 -3.26 -2.13 8.45
C ALA A 16 -3.08 -0.89 7.55
N ILE A 17 -3.88 -0.76 6.49
CA ILE A 17 -3.87 0.41 5.60
C ILE A 17 -4.31 1.65 6.36
N ALA A 18 -5.36 1.61 7.18
CA ALA A 18 -5.81 2.77 7.94
C ALA A 18 -4.67 3.36 8.81
N VAL A 19 -3.86 2.49 9.44
CA VAL A 19 -2.69 2.91 10.22
C VAL A 19 -1.55 3.40 9.32
N LEU A 20 -1.11 2.58 8.36
CA LEU A 20 0.07 2.88 7.53
C LEU A 20 -0.16 4.09 6.61
N ALA A 21 -1.33 4.17 5.98
CA ALA A 21 -1.72 5.32 5.18
C ALA A 21 -1.96 6.55 6.07
N GLY A 22 -2.49 6.38 7.29
CA GLY A 22 -2.59 7.48 8.25
C GLY A 22 -1.22 8.11 8.57
N ILE A 23 -0.23 7.27 8.87
CA ILE A 23 1.17 7.71 9.05
C ILE A 23 1.69 8.41 7.80
N HIS A 24 1.46 7.82 6.62
CA HIS A 24 1.86 8.42 5.34
C HIS A 24 1.23 9.81 5.16
N MET A 25 -0.09 9.96 5.32
CA MET A 25 -0.81 11.22 5.14
C MET A 25 -0.30 12.30 6.09
N VAL A 26 -0.18 11.99 7.38
CA VAL A 26 0.32 12.95 8.39
C VAL A 26 1.74 13.41 8.07
N ALA A 27 2.61 12.50 7.66
CA ALA A 27 4.02 12.81 7.45
C ALA A 27 4.33 13.48 6.10
N LEU A 28 3.42 13.43 5.13
CA LEU A 28 3.69 13.83 3.75
C LEU A 28 2.76 14.89 3.18
N HIS A 29 1.54 14.99 3.69
CA HIS A 29 0.46 15.74 3.03
C HIS A 29 -0.34 16.63 3.99
N LEU A 30 0.03 16.68 5.28
CA LEU A 30 -0.66 17.48 6.30
C LEU A 30 0.23 18.57 6.89
N GLU A 31 1.25 19.03 6.15
CA GLU A 31 2.19 20.06 6.58
C GLU A 31 1.50 21.36 7.00
N GLU A 32 0.46 21.82 6.29
CA GLU A 32 -0.29 23.02 6.65
C GLU A 32 -1.07 22.85 7.97
N VAL A 33 -1.62 21.65 8.20
CA VAL A 33 -2.34 21.33 9.44
C VAL A 33 -1.37 21.28 10.61
N LEU A 34 -0.20 20.67 10.42
CA LEU A 34 0.86 20.63 11.43
C LEU A 34 1.38 22.04 11.76
N ALA A 35 1.60 22.87 10.74
CA ALA A 35 2.01 24.26 10.90
C ALA A 35 0.99 25.09 11.69
N PHE A 36 -0.31 24.86 11.48
CA PHE A 36 -1.37 25.48 12.28
C PHE A 36 -1.23 25.18 13.78
N PHE A 37 -0.77 23.97 14.15
CA PHE A 37 -0.49 23.59 15.54
C PHE A 37 0.93 23.97 16.01
N GLY A 38 1.67 24.77 15.24
CA GLY A 38 3.02 25.21 15.57
C GLY A 38 4.10 24.15 15.38
N VAL A 39 3.82 23.08 14.64
CA VAL A 39 4.81 22.08 14.25
C VAL A 39 5.39 22.50 12.91
N ASP A 40 6.68 22.87 12.90
CA ASP A 40 7.39 23.16 11.65
C ASP A 40 7.66 21.85 10.89
N ALA A 41 6.77 21.55 9.96
CA ALA A 41 6.92 20.46 9.02
C ALA A 41 7.48 21.02 7.70
N SER A 42 8.81 20.97 7.58
CA SER A 42 9.53 21.25 6.32
C SER A 42 8.85 20.59 5.12
N GLU A 43 8.92 21.19 3.92
CA GLU A 43 8.34 20.66 2.66
C GLU A 43 8.64 19.14 2.46
N PRO A 44 7.72 18.24 2.86
CA PRO A 44 8.05 16.81 3.05
C PRO A 44 8.17 16.04 1.73
N THR A 45 7.72 16.67 0.65
CA THR A 45 7.73 16.19 -0.73
C THR A 45 8.91 16.74 -1.52
N SER A 46 9.70 17.66 -0.95
CA SER A 46 10.94 18.12 -1.57
C SER A 46 11.91 16.95 -1.80
N TRP A 47 12.70 17.04 -2.87
CA TRP A 47 13.66 15.98 -3.22
C TRP A 47 14.61 15.63 -2.07
N GLY A 48 15.14 16.66 -1.38
CA GLY A 48 16.04 16.49 -0.24
C GLY A 48 15.39 15.74 0.92
N ALA A 49 14.17 16.12 1.31
CA ALA A 49 13.42 15.44 2.37
C ALA A 49 13.07 13.99 1.98
N MET A 50 12.69 13.76 0.73
CA MET A 50 12.41 12.42 0.21
C MET A 50 13.63 11.52 0.26
N ILE A 51 14.81 11.98 -0.19
CA ILE A 51 16.06 11.21 -0.15
C ILE A 51 16.46 10.92 1.31
N ALA A 52 16.46 11.93 2.17
CA ALA A 52 16.83 11.79 3.59
C ALA A 52 15.91 10.82 4.35
N ARG A 53 14.64 10.73 3.95
CA ARG A 53 13.69 9.77 4.50
C ARG A 53 13.86 8.37 3.91
N SER A 54 14.15 8.29 2.61
CA SER A 54 14.28 7.00 1.90
C SER A 54 15.54 6.22 2.28
N SER A 55 16.55 6.88 2.85
CA SER A 55 17.73 6.22 3.43
C SER A 55 17.48 5.62 4.83
N GLN A 56 16.30 5.82 5.42
CA GLN A 56 15.96 5.30 6.73
C GLN A 56 15.14 4.02 6.61
N GLY A 57 15.65 2.92 7.19
CA GLY A 57 15.01 1.59 7.10
C GLY A 57 13.57 1.53 7.58
N ILE A 58 13.19 2.35 8.58
CA ILE A 58 11.80 2.42 9.07
C ILE A 58 10.82 2.89 7.99
N TRP A 59 11.20 3.91 7.22
CA TRP A 59 10.37 4.48 6.17
C TRP A 59 10.26 3.55 4.97
N VAL A 60 11.35 2.87 4.61
CA VAL A 60 11.35 1.81 3.60
C VAL A 60 10.42 0.68 4.03
N GLY A 61 10.47 0.27 5.29
CA GLY A 61 9.55 -0.72 5.87
C GLY A 61 8.09 -0.28 5.78
N ILE A 62 7.78 0.97 6.14
CA ILE A 62 6.43 1.54 6.04
C ILE A 62 5.95 1.53 4.59
N TYR A 63 6.77 1.97 3.62
CA TYR A 63 6.39 2.03 2.21
C TYR A 63 6.13 0.66 1.61
N ILE A 64 7.01 -0.32 1.87
CA ILE A 64 6.84 -1.68 1.38
C ILE A 64 5.62 -2.35 2.03
N ALA A 65 5.42 -2.15 3.34
CA ALA A 65 4.24 -2.66 4.03
C ALA A 65 2.95 -2.05 3.47
N LEU A 66 2.91 -0.72 3.32
CA LEU A 66 1.75 -0.03 2.74
C LEU A 66 1.47 -0.53 1.32
N LEU A 67 2.50 -0.68 0.48
CA LEU A 67 2.36 -1.23 -0.87
C LEU A 67 1.78 -2.65 -0.85
N ALA A 68 2.30 -3.53 0.00
CA ALA A 68 1.83 -4.92 0.11
C ALA A 68 0.36 -5.01 0.55
N PHE A 69 0.01 -4.31 1.63
CA PHE A 69 -1.36 -4.35 2.15
C PHE A 69 -2.34 -3.67 1.19
N LEU A 70 -1.98 -2.54 0.60
CA LEU A 70 -2.83 -1.81 -0.34
C LEU A 70 -3.10 -2.64 -1.60
N LEU A 71 -2.07 -3.25 -2.20
CA LEU A 71 -2.24 -4.11 -3.38
C LEU A 71 -3.15 -5.30 -3.07
N TYR A 72 -2.91 -5.98 -1.95
CA TYR A 72 -3.75 -7.10 -1.56
C TYR A 72 -5.20 -6.66 -1.33
N HIS A 73 -5.42 -5.59 -0.56
CA HIS A 73 -6.74 -5.10 -0.21
C HIS A 73 -7.54 -4.69 -1.45
N ALA A 74 -6.95 -3.85 -2.30
CA ALA A 74 -7.60 -3.31 -3.49
C ALA A 74 -7.93 -4.43 -4.49
N LEU A 75 -6.97 -5.30 -4.79
CA LEU A 75 -7.17 -6.37 -5.77
C LEU A 75 -8.14 -7.44 -5.27
N TYR A 76 -8.08 -7.81 -3.99
CA TYR A 76 -9.04 -8.75 -3.41
C TYR A 76 -10.46 -8.16 -3.36
N GLY A 77 -10.61 -6.90 -2.96
CA GLY A 77 -11.90 -6.21 -2.94
C GLY A 77 -12.52 -6.10 -4.33
N LEU A 78 -11.73 -5.63 -5.31
CA LEU A 78 -12.18 -5.52 -6.70
C LEU A 78 -12.57 -6.89 -7.28
N ARG A 79 -11.82 -7.95 -6.95
CA ARG A 79 -12.19 -9.32 -7.34
C ARG A 79 -13.56 -9.70 -6.78
N GLY A 80 -13.84 -9.36 -5.52
CA GLY A 80 -15.14 -9.57 -4.88
C GLY A 80 -16.27 -8.91 -5.67
N ILE A 81 -16.14 -7.60 -5.92
CA ILE A 81 -17.12 -6.80 -6.67
C ILE A 81 -17.41 -7.41 -8.05
N ILE A 82 -16.37 -7.75 -8.83
CA ILE A 82 -16.57 -8.29 -10.19
C ILE A 82 -17.32 -9.64 -10.15
N LEU A 83 -17.01 -10.50 -9.19
CA LEU A 83 -17.60 -11.83 -9.09
C LEU A 83 -19.01 -11.83 -8.50
N GLU A 84 -19.36 -10.82 -7.70
CA GLU A 84 -20.73 -10.56 -7.27
C GLU A 84 -21.61 -10.13 -8.44
N LEU A 85 -21.10 -9.26 -9.32
CA LEU A 85 -21.82 -8.78 -10.49
C LEU A 85 -21.87 -9.81 -11.64
N THR A 86 -20.87 -10.69 -11.74
CA THR A 86 -20.76 -11.64 -12.86
C THR A 86 -20.35 -13.05 -12.41
N PRO A 87 -21.24 -13.80 -11.73
CA PRO A 87 -20.90 -15.10 -11.16
C PRO A 87 -20.59 -16.14 -12.25
N SER A 88 -19.37 -16.69 -12.22
CA SER A 88 -18.95 -17.82 -13.06
C SER A 88 -17.64 -18.41 -12.54
N ALA A 89 -17.56 -19.74 -12.45
CA ALA A 89 -16.35 -20.45 -12.02
C ALA A 89 -15.14 -20.18 -12.94
N ARG A 90 -15.37 -19.99 -14.24
CA ARG A 90 -14.31 -19.65 -15.20
C ARG A 90 -13.80 -18.22 -14.95
N LYS A 91 -14.72 -17.25 -14.81
CA LYS A 91 -14.37 -15.86 -14.53
C LYS A 91 -13.62 -15.74 -13.20
N GLU A 92 -14.06 -16.47 -12.17
CA GLU A 92 -13.38 -16.53 -10.88
C GLU A 92 -11.91 -16.89 -11.03
N ARG A 93 -11.60 -17.99 -11.74
CA ARG A 93 -10.23 -18.44 -11.93
C ARG A 93 -9.39 -17.43 -12.71
N VAL A 94 -9.94 -16.88 -13.80
CA VAL A 94 -9.23 -15.90 -14.65
C VAL A 94 -8.92 -14.63 -13.89
N ILE A 95 -9.91 -14.01 -13.23
CA ILE A 95 -9.74 -12.76 -12.48
C ILE A 95 -8.77 -12.97 -11.30
N THR A 96 -8.88 -14.11 -10.60
CA THR A 96 -7.96 -14.43 -9.50
C THR A 96 -6.51 -14.45 -9.98
N TRP A 97 -6.22 -15.17 -11.06
CA TRP A 97 -4.85 -15.26 -11.57
C TRP A 97 -4.35 -13.95 -12.17
N LEU A 98 -5.20 -13.23 -12.90
CA LEU A 98 -4.87 -11.91 -13.42
C LEU A 98 -4.41 -10.97 -12.30
N PHE A 99 -5.19 -10.86 -11.23
CA PHE A 99 -4.85 -9.98 -10.11
C PHE A 99 -3.67 -10.46 -9.30
N VAL A 100 -3.43 -11.77 -9.18
CA VAL A 100 -2.19 -12.28 -8.57
C VAL A 100 -0.96 -11.84 -9.39
N VAL A 101 -0.99 -12.02 -10.71
CA VAL A 101 0.13 -11.65 -11.59
C VAL A 101 0.37 -10.14 -11.58
N VAL A 102 -0.69 -9.34 -11.72
CA VAL A 102 -0.61 -7.88 -11.65
C VAL A 102 -0.09 -7.42 -10.30
N GLY A 103 -0.59 -7.97 -9.20
CA GLY A 103 -0.14 -7.63 -7.85
C GLY A 103 1.34 -7.91 -7.64
N ILE A 104 1.84 -9.07 -8.11
CA ILE A 104 3.26 -9.41 -8.02
C ILE A 104 4.11 -8.44 -8.85
N ALA A 105 3.71 -8.16 -10.10
CA ALA A 105 4.45 -7.26 -10.98
C ALA A 105 4.54 -5.84 -10.41
N VAL A 106 3.41 -5.29 -9.93
CA VAL A 106 3.38 -3.95 -9.32
C VAL A 106 4.15 -3.93 -8.00
N PHE A 107 4.11 -4.99 -7.19
CA PHE A 107 4.88 -5.06 -5.95
C PHE A 107 6.39 -5.05 -6.20
N ILE A 108 6.87 -5.88 -7.14
CA ILE A 108 8.29 -5.92 -7.52
C ILE A 108 8.73 -4.56 -8.05
N TRP A 109 7.95 -3.97 -8.96
CA TRP A 109 8.26 -2.65 -9.52
C TRP A 109 8.26 -1.54 -8.47
N GLY A 110 7.21 -1.48 -7.63
CA GLY A 110 7.04 -0.42 -6.63
C GLY A 110 8.02 -0.52 -5.45
N SER A 111 8.51 -1.73 -5.13
CA SER A 111 9.51 -1.92 -4.07
C SER A 111 10.95 -1.63 -4.52
N TYR A 112 11.21 -1.56 -5.83
CA TYR A 112 12.56 -1.34 -6.37
C TYR A 112 13.20 -0.05 -5.84
N VAL A 113 12.50 1.09 -5.93
CA VAL A 113 13.07 2.40 -5.55
C VAL A 113 13.39 2.47 -4.04
N PRO A 114 12.47 2.15 -3.12
CA PRO A 114 12.79 2.15 -1.68
C PRO A 114 13.94 1.23 -1.32
N ILE A 115 14.05 0.07 -1.95
CA ILE A 115 15.15 -0.88 -1.70
C ILE A 115 16.47 -0.31 -2.23
N SER A 116 16.48 0.22 -3.45
CA SER A 116 17.68 0.78 -4.07
C SER A 116 18.25 1.95 -3.27
N LEU A 117 17.39 2.84 -2.75
CA LEU A 117 17.80 4.00 -1.97
C LEU A 117 18.25 3.64 -0.54
N LEU A 118 17.78 2.52 0.01
CA LEU A 118 18.26 2.04 1.30
C LEU A 118 19.69 1.50 1.23
N SER A 119 20.08 0.99 0.05
CA SER A 119 21.39 0.39 -0.20
C SER A 119 22.47 1.35 -0.70
N SER A 120 22.11 2.62 -0.97
CA SER A 120 22.99 3.67 -1.46
C SER A 120 23.55 4.53 -0.33
#